data_AF-A0A2P4WLS0-F1
#
_entry.id   AF-A0A2P4WLS0-F1
#
_cell.length_a   1.000
_cell.length_b   1.000
_cell.length_c   1.000
_cell.angle_alpha   90.00
_cell.angle_beta   90.00
_cell.angle_gamma   90.00
#
_symmetry.space_group_name_H-M   'P 1'
#
loop_
_entity.id
_entity.type
_entity.pdbx_description
1 polymer ?
#
loop_
_entity_poly.entity_id
_entity_poly.type
_entity_poly.pdbx_seq_one_letter_code
_entity_poly.pdbx_strand_id
1 'polypeptide(L)'
;MNPAARCPTNLPEYALNLNREEIQRITIIRNNAAHAGADPYYLAVLDTLIAMNTRMIQVGRQPFSPAGLLEMMNLCTNIRAGWGTLNVYLD
;
A
#
# COMPACT_ATOMS: atom_id res chain seq x y z
N MET A 1 -26.09 -19.23 -6.74
CA MET A 1 -25.22 -18.10 -7.15
C MET A 1 -23.80 -18.41 -6.70
N ASN A 2 -22.82 -18.47 -7.60
CA ASN A 2 -21.42 -18.68 -7.23
C ASN A 2 -20.87 -17.42 -6.54
N PRO A 3 -20.35 -17.48 -5.30
CA PRO A 3 -19.79 -16.32 -4.60
C PRO A 3 -18.67 -15.61 -5.36
N ALA A 4 -17.89 -16.35 -6.18
CA ALA A 4 -16.85 -15.79 -7.04
C ALA A 4 -17.38 -14.89 -8.15
N ALA A 5 -18.69 -14.96 -8.47
CA ALA A 5 -19.31 -14.07 -9.45
C ALA A 5 -19.59 -12.65 -8.90
N ARG A 6 -19.41 -12.41 -7.59
CA ARG A 6 -19.65 -11.09 -6.96
C ARG A 6 -18.40 -10.20 -6.85
N CYS A 7 -17.19 -10.77 -6.87
CA CYS A 7 -15.92 -10.04 -6.93
C CYS A 7 -14.95 -10.80 -7.85
N PRO A 8 -14.76 -10.36 -9.11
CA PRO A 8 -13.86 -11.05 -10.05
C PRO A 8 -12.38 -10.93 -9.66
N THR A 9 -12.04 -9.99 -8.78
CA THR A 9 -10.68 -9.64 -8.38
C THR A 9 -10.47 -9.73 -6.86
N ASN A 10 -9.22 -9.73 -6.41
CA ASN A 10 -8.89 -9.80 -4.98
C ASN A 10 -9.38 -8.59 -4.17
N LEU A 11 -9.46 -7.40 -4.79
CA LEU A 11 -10.06 -6.20 -4.22
C LEU A 11 -11.09 -5.55 -5.14
N PRO A 12 -12.13 -4.93 -4.58
CA PRO A 12 -13.00 -4.03 -5.31
C PRO A 12 -12.28 -2.71 -5.67
N GLU A 13 -12.73 -2.05 -6.75
CA GLU A 13 -12.07 -0.84 -7.28
C GLU A 13 -11.98 0.31 -6.26
N TYR A 14 -12.98 0.46 -5.37
CA TYR A 14 -12.93 1.50 -4.34
C TYR A 14 -11.72 1.31 -3.39
N ALA A 15 -11.39 0.07 -3.03
CA ALA A 15 -10.25 -0.21 -2.16
C ALA A 15 -8.92 0.08 -2.89
N LEU A 16 -8.87 -0.22 -4.19
CA LEU A 16 -7.72 0.12 -5.04
C LEU A 16 -7.52 1.64 -5.15
N ASN A 17 -8.60 2.43 -5.15
CA ASN A 17 -8.52 3.89 -5.15
C ASN A 17 -7.90 4.43 -3.85
N LEU A 18 -8.24 3.85 -2.69
CA LEU A 18 -7.63 4.25 -1.42
C LEU A 18 -6.10 4.07 -1.45
N ASN A 19 -5.59 2.98 -2.03
CA ASN A 19 -4.14 2.82 -2.20
C ASN A 19 -3.53 3.84 -3.18
N ARG A 20 -4.26 4.30 -4.19
CA ARG A 20 -3.77 5.34 -5.13
C ARG A 20 -3.68 6.70 -4.45
N GLU A 21 -4.71 7.07 -3.70
CA GLU A 21 -4.73 8.28 -2.87
C GLU A 21 -3.57 8.25 -1.87
N GLU A 22 -3.33 7.09 -1.25
CA GLU A 22 -2.23 6.91 -0.32
C GLU A 22 -0.86 7.06 -0.98
N ILE A 23 -0.65 6.49 -2.19
CA ILE A 23 0.57 6.70 -2.97
C ILE A 23 0.78 8.20 -3.24
N GLN A 24 -0.25 8.92 -3.65
CA GLN A 24 -0.16 10.37 -3.91
C GLN A 24 0.22 11.12 -2.63
N ARG A 25 -0.43 10.81 -1.51
CA ARG A 25 -0.17 11.41 -0.20
C ARG A 25 1.29 11.19 0.24
N ILE A 26 1.77 9.95 0.19
CA ILE A 26 3.14 9.61 0.57
C ILE A 26 4.15 10.27 -0.38
N THR A 27 3.86 10.33 -1.68
CA THR A 27 4.73 10.98 -2.66
C THR A 27 4.92 12.47 -2.35
N ILE A 28 3.84 13.18 -1.98
CA ILE A 28 3.92 14.59 -1.57
C ILE A 28 4.78 14.74 -0.31
N ILE A 29 4.55 13.90 0.72
CA ILE A 29 5.32 13.90 1.96
C ILE A 29 6.81 13.67 1.66
N ARG A 30 7.13 12.66 0.85
CA ARG A 30 8.49 12.28 0.46
C ARG A 30 9.20 13.41 -0.26
N ASN A 31 8.53 14.08 -1.19
CA ASN A 31 9.11 15.22 -1.90
C ASN A 31 9.38 16.39 -0.96
N ASN A 32 8.43 16.74 -0.09
CA ASN A 32 8.62 17.83 0.88
C ASN A 32 9.75 17.51 1.87
N ALA A 33 9.81 16.28 2.38
CA ALA A 33 10.88 15.82 3.25
C ALA A 33 12.25 15.90 2.58
N ALA A 34 12.35 15.48 1.31
CA ALA A 34 13.58 15.58 0.54
C ALA A 34 14.03 17.04 0.36
N HIS A 35 13.10 17.96 0.05
CA HIS A 35 13.40 19.38 -0.07
C HIS A 35 13.84 20.01 1.26
N ALA A 36 13.34 19.50 2.39
CA ALA A 36 13.74 19.92 3.72
C ALA A 36 15.08 19.30 4.20
N GLY A 37 15.72 18.45 3.38
CA GLY A 37 16.97 17.79 3.73
C GLY A 37 16.81 16.66 4.74
N ALA A 38 15.66 15.97 4.75
CA ALA A 38 15.45 14.80 5.59
C ALA A 38 16.48 13.69 5.31
N ASP A 39 16.79 12.91 6.34
CA ASP A 39 17.74 11.80 6.24
C ASP A 39 17.32 10.80 5.13
N PRO A 40 18.24 10.40 4.24
CA PRO A 40 17.98 9.41 3.19
C PRO A 40 17.33 8.11 3.70
N TYR A 41 17.62 7.70 4.93
CA TYR A 41 16.99 6.56 5.58
C TYR A 41 15.46 6.69 5.62
N TYR A 42 14.94 7.85 6.06
CA TYR A 42 13.49 8.08 6.14
C TYR A 42 12.85 8.23 4.76
N LEU A 43 13.58 8.79 3.79
CA LEU A 43 13.12 8.84 2.40
C LEU A 43 12.97 7.44 1.80
N ALA A 44 13.90 6.53 2.10
CA ALA A 44 13.83 5.14 1.64
C ALA A 44 12.63 4.39 2.26
N VAL A 45 12.26 4.69 3.51
CA VAL A 45 11.04 4.14 4.13
C VAL A 45 9.79 4.62 3.40
N LEU A 46 9.70 5.91 3.04
CA LEU A 46 8.59 6.45 2.26
C LEU A 46 8.51 5.85 0.85
N ASP A 47 9.64 5.68 0.18
CA ASP A 47 9.73 5.03 -1.14
C ASP A 47 9.26 3.57 -1.06
N THR A 48 9.60 2.88 0.03
CA THR A 48 9.14 1.50 0.31
C THR A 48 7.62 1.45 0.53
N LEU A 49 7.04 2.39 1.27
CA LEU A 49 5.59 2.48 1.48
C LEU A 49 4.84 2.72 0.16
N ILE A 50 5.38 3.55 -0.74
CA ILE A 50 4.84 3.76 -2.09
C ILE A 50 4.87 2.45 -2.89
N ALA A 51 5.99 1.73 -2.86
CA ALA A 51 6.15 0.45 -3.57
C ALA A 51 5.16 -0.61 -3.06
N MET A 52 4.96 -0.71 -1.74
CA MET A 52 4.02 -1.66 -1.15
C MET A 52 2.56 -1.34 -1.48
N ASN A 53 2.16 -0.07 -1.45
CA ASN A 53 0.82 0.34 -1.89
C ASN A 53 0.61 0.09 -3.39
N THR A 54 1.65 0.31 -4.21
CA THR A 54 1.62 -0.02 -5.64
C THR A 54 1.42 -1.53 -5.83
N ARG A 55 2.13 -2.35 -5.05
CA ARG A 55 1.98 -3.81 -5.09
C ARG A 55 0.58 -4.27 -4.64
N MET A 56 0.00 -3.63 -3.63
CA MET A 56 -1.38 -3.88 -3.21
C MET A 56 -2.36 -3.70 -4.37
N ILE A 57 -2.18 -2.65 -5.18
CA ILE A 57 -3.01 -2.42 -6.36
C ILE A 57 -2.81 -3.52 -7.41
N GLN A 58 -1.56 -3.90 -7.67
CA GLN A 58 -1.24 -4.93 -8.65
C GLN A 58 -1.88 -6.28 -8.30
N VAL A 59 -1.74 -6.72 -7.04
CA VAL A 59 -2.32 -7.98 -6.55
C VAL A 59 -3.83 -7.87 -6.43
N GLY A 60 -4.34 -6.73 -5.96
CA GLY A 60 -5.76 -6.45 -5.81
C GLY A 60 -6.56 -6.52 -7.12
N ARG A 61 -5.93 -6.20 -8.25
CA ARG A 61 -6.53 -6.28 -9.60
C ARG A 61 -6.48 -7.68 -10.22
N GLN A 62 -5.71 -8.61 -9.67
CA GLN A 62 -5.64 -9.97 -10.19
C GLN A 62 -6.94 -10.73 -9.88
N PRO A 63 -7.24 -11.80 -10.66
CA PRO A 63 -8.34 -12.70 -10.34
C PRO A 63 -8.27 -13.17 -8.90
N PHE A 64 -9.45 -13.32 -8.28
CA PHE A 64 -9.56 -13.77 -6.91
C PHE A 64 -8.78 -15.07 -6.68
N SER A 65 -7.84 -15.07 -5.74
CA SER A 65 -7.05 -16.26 -5.39
C SER A 65 -6.56 -16.23 -3.94
N PRO A 66 -6.51 -17.40 -3.24
CA PRO A 66 -5.97 -17.47 -1.88
C PRO A 66 -4.53 -16.96 -1.75
N ALA A 67 -3.69 -17.20 -2.77
CA ALA A 67 -2.31 -16.73 -2.78
C ALA A 67 -2.24 -15.19 -2.85
N GLY A 68 -3.07 -14.56 -3.69
CA GLY A 68 -3.17 -13.10 -3.76
C GLY A 68 -3.65 -12.49 -2.44
N LEU A 69 -4.64 -13.10 -1.78
CA LEU A 69 -5.10 -12.65 -0.47
C LEU A 69 -4.00 -12.73 0.61
N LEU A 70 -3.22 -13.82 0.63
CA LEU A 70 -2.11 -13.98 1.57
C LEU A 70 -1.02 -12.93 1.33
N GLU A 71 -0.67 -12.68 0.06
CA GLU A 71 0.28 -11.62 -0.29
C GLU A 71 -0.21 -10.24 0.18
N MET A 72 -1.49 -9.94 -0.03
CA MET A 72 -2.09 -8.69 0.44
C MET A 72 -2.08 -8.57 1.98
N MET A 73 -2.36 -9.65 2.72
CA MET A 73 -2.24 -9.63 4.19
C MET A 73 -0.82 -9.32 4.64
N ASN A 74 0.19 -9.88 3.97
CA ASN A 74 1.60 -9.58 4.23
C ASN A 74 1.92 -8.11 3.90
N LEU A 75 1.41 -7.58 2.79
CA LEU A 75 1.57 -6.17 2.43
C LEU A 75 0.95 -5.25 3.48
N CYS A 76 -0.26 -5.54 3.99
CA CYS A 76 -0.87 -4.76 5.08
C CYS A 76 0.02 -4.70 6.33
N THR A 77 0.57 -5.84 6.73
CA THR A 77 1.48 -5.93 7.89
C THR A 77 2.75 -5.11 7.67
N ASN A 78 3.35 -5.22 6.49
CA ASN A 78 4.57 -4.49 6.16
C ASN A 78 4.34 -2.99 6.01
N ILE A 79 3.19 -2.56 5.47
CA ILE A 79 2.81 -1.14 5.41
C ILE A 79 2.67 -0.58 6.82
N ARG A 80 2.02 -1.30 7.73
CA ARG A 80 1.92 -0.88 9.14
C ARG A 80 3.30 -0.79 9.80
N ALA A 81 4.18 -1.76 9.55
CA ALA A 81 5.54 -1.73 10.08
C ALA A 81 6.35 -0.54 9.53
N GLY A 82 6.24 -0.23 8.23
CA GLY A 82 6.90 0.92 7.61
C GLY A 82 6.44 2.26 8.19
N TRP A 83 5.13 2.41 8.47
CA TRP A 83 4.62 3.56 9.21
C TRP A 83 5.18 3.61 10.65
N GLY A 84 5.27 2.46 11.33
CA GLY A 84 5.90 2.35 12.64
C GLY A 84 7.37 2.77 12.66
N THR A 85 8.14 2.50 11.61
CA THR A 85 9.53 3.00 11.46
C THR A 85 9.60 4.53 11.41
N LEU A 86 8.54 5.19 10.93
CA LEU A 86 8.41 6.65 10.93
C LEU A 86 7.77 7.19 12.23
N ASN A 87 7.63 6.36 13.27
CA ASN A 87 6.90 6.66 14.51
C ASN A 87 5.44 7.07 14.28
N VAL A 88 4.82 6.58 13.21
CA VAL A 88 3.39 6.77 12.93
C VAL A 88 2.67 5.46 13.28
N TYR A 89 1.89 5.49 14.34
CA TYR A 89 1.06 4.36 14.77
C TYR A 89 -0.38 4.60 14.33
N LEU A 90 -0.97 3.60 13.67
CA LEU A 90 -2.39 3.60 13.33
C LEU A 90 -3.17 3.04 14.53
N ASP A 91 -4.10 3.83 15.06
CA ASP A 91 -5.05 3.41 16.11
C ASP A 91 -6.01 2.31 15.62
#